data_AF-L0DCA4-F1
#
_entry.id   AF-L0DCA4-F1
#
_cell.length_a   1.000
_cell.length_b   1.000
_cell.length_c   1.000
_cell.angle_alpha   90.00
_cell.angle_beta   90.00
_cell.angle_gamma   90.00
#
_symmetry.space_group_name_H-M   'P 1'
#
loop_
_entity.id
_entity.type
_entity.pdbx_description
1 polymer ?
#
loop_
_entity_poly.entity_id
_entity_poly.type
_entity_poly.pdbx_seq_one_letter_code
_entity_poly.pdbx_strand_id
1 'polypeptide(L)'
;MAKSISAPVGEGGSNRTADVKTIQELLNRIPTSKGGPQPLLAVDGLVGPKTIGAIRNFQRFHFGWSDGRVDTNNVTIAKLNELATGPPAPPHPPVRFEETKVNNGFDKKVNPPWQMVPVAGFKLVKVTNTNGVTFSCKNPAIASVVQISPNLIQIGGLSHATTLIEAKDASGNLLGTLEVAVKNKKTIVTSFFYVEDSAKPVKHRTTRSLGDEVKLTKLVNDIYEPQANIEFKVRSAKPLVINKDLGNVVRWARAIPGVPLSEDEWELIKSKRDPGADYNVFFVWEYEQDATPNIDDVEAGTIDTDKMTILEDNLTDITADEVLAHEAGHFLKVHDHSTDSDDLMVGAGKSKLKIPKAHANVMNP
;
A
#
# COMPACT_ATOMS: atom_id res chain seq x y z
N MET A 1 -31.10 16.10 -23.91
CA MET A 1 -32.33 15.86 -24.69
C MET A 1 -32.95 14.55 -24.21
N ALA A 2 -34.28 14.47 -24.13
CA ALA A 2 -34.98 13.24 -23.81
C ALA A 2 -34.68 12.16 -24.88
N LYS A 3 -34.41 10.94 -24.43
CA LYS A 3 -34.17 9.76 -25.26
C LYS A 3 -35.49 9.05 -25.54
N SER A 4 -35.65 8.56 -26.76
CA SER A 4 -36.79 7.73 -27.19
C SER A 4 -36.33 6.33 -27.58
N ILE A 5 -37.24 5.36 -27.52
CA ILE A 5 -37.03 4.00 -28.06
C ILE A 5 -38.01 3.74 -29.20
N SER A 6 -37.60 2.96 -30.21
CA SER A 6 -38.39 2.65 -31.40
C SER A 6 -39.30 1.43 -31.25
N ALA A 7 -39.01 0.56 -30.28
CA ALA A 7 -39.82 -0.60 -29.92
C ALA A 7 -39.68 -0.93 -28.41
N PRO A 8 -40.59 -1.73 -27.84
CA PRO A 8 -40.53 -2.11 -26.43
C PRO A 8 -39.26 -2.88 -26.04
N VAL A 9 -38.72 -2.58 -24.85
CA VAL A 9 -37.50 -3.17 -24.28
C VAL A 9 -37.81 -3.83 -22.94
N GLY A 10 -37.27 -5.02 -22.68
CA GLY A 10 -37.45 -5.78 -21.45
C GLY A 10 -38.26 -7.06 -21.65
N GLU A 11 -39.01 -7.45 -20.63
CA GLU A 11 -39.83 -8.68 -20.61
C GLU A 11 -40.85 -8.68 -21.75
N GLY A 12 -40.81 -9.70 -22.62
CA GLY A 12 -41.68 -9.83 -23.79
C GLY A 12 -41.58 -8.69 -24.82
N GLY A 13 -40.57 -7.82 -24.74
CA GLY A 13 -40.33 -6.72 -25.67
C GLY A 13 -39.67 -7.17 -26.97
N SER A 14 -39.69 -6.30 -27.99
CA SER A 14 -38.98 -6.54 -29.25
C SER A 14 -37.46 -6.47 -29.09
N ASN A 15 -36.96 -5.80 -28.04
CA ASN A 15 -35.56 -5.82 -27.62
C ASN A 15 -34.56 -5.47 -28.73
N ARG A 16 -34.89 -4.47 -29.55
CA ARG A 16 -33.97 -3.96 -30.58
C ARG A 16 -32.70 -3.43 -29.94
N THR A 17 -31.53 -3.87 -30.41
CA THR A 17 -30.22 -3.58 -29.79
C THR A 17 -30.01 -2.09 -29.46
N ALA A 18 -30.38 -1.18 -30.35
CA ALA A 18 -30.25 0.26 -30.13
C ALA A 18 -31.16 0.79 -28.99
N ASP A 19 -32.39 0.29 -28.90
CA ASP A 19 -33.34 0.66 -27.85
C ASP A 19 -32.90 0.09 -26.50
N VAL A 20 -32.37 -1.13 -26.50
CA VAL A 20 -31.84 -1.78 -25.30
C VAL A 20 -30.67 -0.99 -24.72
N LYS A 21 -29.71 -0.58 -25.57
CA LYS A 21 -28.61 0.30 -25.15
C LYS A 21 -29.13 1.61 -24.55
N THR A 22 -30.13 2.21 -25.18
CA THR A 22 -30.76 3.44 -24.68
C THR A 22 -31.32 3.25 -23.26
N ILE A 23 -32.04 2.15 -22.99
CA ILE A 23 -32.58 1.87 -21.66
C ILE A 23 -31.48 1.53 -20.64
N GLN A 24 -30.47 0.73 -21.03
CA GLN A 24 -29.32 0.42 -20.17
C GLN A 24 -28.56 1.71 -19.78
N GLU A 25 -28.33 2.63 -20.73
CA GLU A 25 -27.71 3.94 -20.47
C GLU A 25 -28.55 4.80 -19.53
N LEU A 26 -29.87 4.88 -19.75
CA LEU A 26 -30.76 5.68 -18.91
C LEU A 26 -30.80 5.12 -17.48
N LEU A 27 -30.94 3.81 -17.32
CA LEU A 27 -30.94 3.16 -16.01
C LEU A 27 -29.62 3.41 -15.26
N ASN A 28 -28.48 3.27 -15.95
CA ASN A 28 -27.17 3.47 -15.33
C ASN A 28 -26.90 4.92 -14.88
N ARG A 29 -27.63 5.91 -15.40
CA ARG A 29 -27.52 7.33 -14.97
C ARG A 29 -28.28 7.63 -13.70
N ILE A 30 -29.10 6.69 -13.22
CA ILE A 30 -29.95 6.90 -12.06
C ILE A 30 -29.21 6.35 -10.83
N PRO A 31 -29.04 7.14 -9.76
CA PRO A 31 -28.45 6.65 -8.51
C PRO A 31 -29.27 5.49 -7.93
N THR A 32 -28.61 4.58 -7.19
CA THR A 32 -29.29 3.50 -6.45
C THR A 32 -30.34 4.02 -5.46
N SER A 33 -30.08 5.18 -4.83
CA SER A 33 -31.03 5.87 -3.96
C SER A 33 -32.29 6.35 -4.68
N LYS A 34 -32.30 6.30 -6.02
CA LYS A 34 -33.44 6.58 -6.89
C LYS A 34 -33.81 5.37 -7.75
N GLY A 35 -33.50 4.15 -7.33
CA GLY A 35 -33.90 2.91 -8.00
C GLY A 35 -33.06 2.52 -9.22
N GLY A 36 -31.88 3.11 -9.41
CA GLY A 36 -30.93 2.66 -10.43
C GLY A 36 -30.20 1.35 -10.05
N PRO A 37 -29.55 0.68 -11.03
CA PRO A 37 -28.92 -0.62 -10.83
C PRO A 37 -27.59 -0.54 -10.06
N GLN A 38 -27.33 -1.54 -9.20
CA GLN A 38 -26.02 -1.78 -8.57
C GLN A 38 -25.71 -3.29 -8.58
N PRO A 39 -24.61 -3.73 -9.23
CA PRO A 39 -23.71 -2.93 -10.07
C PRO A 39 -24.43 -2.39 -11.32
N LEU A 40 -23.82 -1.42 -11.99
CA LEU A 40 -24.30 -0.88 -13.26
C LEU A 40 -24.47 -2.00 -14.31
N LEU A 41 -25.42 -1.83 -15.23
CA LEU A 41 -25.60 -2.71 -16.38
C LEU A 41 -24.47 -2.51 -17.38
N ALA A 42 -24.07 -3.59 -18.06
CA ALA A 42 -23.29 -3.43 -19.28
C ALA A 42 -24.20 -2.82 -20.37
N VAL A 43 -23.71 -1.82 -21.10
CA VAL A 43 -24.45 -1.21 -22.22
C VAL A 43 -24.16 -2.00 -23.51
N ASP A 44 -24.54 -3.27 -23.50
CA ASP A 44 -24.25 -4.24 -24.57
C ASP A 44 -25.37 -4.35 -25.61
N GLY A 45 -26.57 -3.82 -25.31
CA GLY A 45 -27.75 -3.97 -26.16
C GLY A 45 -28.42 -5.34 -26.05
N LEU A 46 -28.08 -6.13 -25.03
CA LEU A 46 -28.68 -7.44 -24.74
C LEU A 46 -29.71 -7.34 -23.60
N VAL A 47 -30.86 -7.98 -23.78
CA VAL A 47 -31.89 -8.08 -22.74
C VAL A 47 -31.81 -9.44 -22.08
N GLY A 48 -31.10 -9.46 -20.94
CA GLY A 48 -31.02 -10.62 -20.05
C GLY A 48 -31.62 -10.35 -18.67
N PRO A 49 -31.52 -11.32 -17.74
CA PRO A 49 -32.10 -11.22 -16.39
C PRO A 49 -31.66 -9.96 -15.61
N LYS A 50 -30.43 -9.48 -15.85
CA LYS A 50 -29.92 -8.25 -15.23
C LYS A 50 -30.64 -6.99 -15.73
N THR A 51 -30.81 -6.84 -17.04
CA THR A 51 -31.54 -5.71 -17.64
C THR A 51 -33.01 -5.72 -17.20
N ILE A 52 -33.67 -6.88 -17.28
CA ILE A 52 -35.08 -7.03 -16.86
C ILE A 52 -35.23 -6.75 -15.35
N GLY A 53 -34.33 -7.29 -14.52
CA GLY A 53 -34.32 -7.04 -13.08
C GLY A 53 -34.15 -5.56 -12.73
N ALA A 54 -33.26 -4.85 -13.43
CA ALA A 54 -33.08 -3.41 -13.25
C ALA A 54 -34.33 -2.61 -13.64
N ILE A 55 -35.00 -2.97 -14.75
CA ILE A 55 -36.28 -2.34 -15.14
C ILE A 55 -37.32 -2.57 -14.04
N ARG A 56 -37.47 -3.82 -13.55
CA ARG A 56 -38.44 -4.14 -12.49
C ARG A 56 -38.18 -3.36 -11.22
N ASN A 57 -36.92 -3.30 -10.78
CA ASN A 57 -36.54 -2.56 -9.56
C ASN A 57 -36.84 -1.07 -9.70
N PHE A 58 -36.50 -0.48 -10.84
CA PHE A 58 -36.79 0.92 -11.12
C PHE A 58 -38.29 1.19 -11.09
N GLN A 59 -39.10 0.38 -11.77
CA GLN A 59 -40.55 0.52 -11.77
C GLN A 59 -41.13 0.36 -10.37
N ARG A 60 -40.71 -0.66 -9.63
CA ARG A 60 -41.16 -0.92 -8.25
C ARG A 60 -40.87 0.27 -7.34
N PHE A 61 -39.70 0.88 -7.49
CA PHE A 61 -39.27 2.04 -6.71
C PHE A 61 -40.11 3.28 -7.00
N HIS A 62 -40.40 3.58 -8.27
CA HIS A 62 -41.08 4.83 -8.65
C HIS A 62 -42.60 4.73 -8.74
N PHE A 63 -43.14 3.53 -8.96
CA PHE A 63 -44.57 3.34 -9.25
C PHE A 63 -45.25 2.33 -8.32
N GLY A 64 -44.51 1.60 -7.48
CA GLY A 64 -45.06 0.56 -6.59
C GLY A 64 -45.43 -0.75 -7.31
N TRP A 65 -45.38 -0.79 -8.63
CA TRP A 65 -45.59 -1.98 -9.47
C TRP A 65 -44.40 -2.22 -10.39
N SER A 66 -44.28 -3.42 -10.95
CA SER A 66 -43.20 -3.75 -11.89
C SER A 66 -43.61 -4.88 -12.82
N ASP A 67 -43.43 -4.70 -14.13
CA ASP A 67 -43.63 -5.75 -15.14
C ASP A 67 -42.31 -6.15 -15.82
N GLY A 68 -41.29 -5.30 -15.75
CA GLY A 68 -39.98 -5.53 -16.36
C GLY A 68 -39.91 -5.10 -17.82
N ARG A 69 -40.84 -4.25 -18.29
CA ARG A 69 -40.95 -3.81 -19.68
C ARG A 69 -41.06 -2.28 -19.80
N VAL A 70 -40.37 -1.71 -20.79
CA VAL A 70 -40.42 -0.29 -21.15
C VAL A 70 -40.97 -0.16 -22.57
N ASP A 71 -42.15 0.45 -22.72
CA ASP A 71 -42.76 0.71 -24.03
C ASP A 71 -42.46 2.13 -24.52
N THR A 72 -42.62 2.35 -25.84
CA THR A 72 -42.09 3.51 -26.58
C THR A 72 -42.55 4.88 -26.11
N ASN A 73 -43.65 4.98 -25.35
CA ASN A 73 -44.20 6.22 -24.82
C ASN A 73 -44.84 6.06 -23.44
N ASN A 74 -44.42 5.06 -22.65
CA ASN A 74 -45.05 4.81 -21.35
C ASN A 74 -44.41 5.63 -20.21
N VAL A 75 -45.02 5.55 -19.03
CA VAL A 75 -44.57 6.27 -17.82
C VAL A 75 -43.14 5.93 -17.39
N THR A 76 -42.65 4.73 -17.74
CA THR A 76 -41.30 4.28 -17.35
C THR A 76 -40.23 5.07 -18.11
N ILE A 77 -40.32 5.18 -19.44
CA ILE A 77 -39.32 5.94 -20.23
C ILE A 77 -39.37 7.45 -19.94
N ALA A 78 -40.55 7.99 -19.64
CA ALA A 78 -40.69 9.38 -19.21
C ALA A 78 -39.93 9.62 -17.89
N LYS A 79 -40.12 8.75 -16.89
CA LYS A 79 -39.45 8.87 -15.60
C LYS A 79 -37.94 8.63 -15.69
N LEU A 80 -37.50 7.68 -16.52
CA LEU A 80 -36.08 7.46 -16.81
C LEU A 80 -35.43 8.75 -17.35
N ASN A 81 -36.06 9.40 -18.33
CA ASN A 81 -35.56 10.66 -18.90
C ASN A 81 -35.55 11.82 -17.90
N GLU A 82 -36.57 11.92 -17.03
CA GLU A 82 -36.64 12.93 -15.97
C GLU A 82 -35.46 12.81 -14.99
N LEU A 83 -35.08 11.57 -14.65
CA LEU A 83 -34.07 11.30 -13.63
C LEU A 83 -32.65 11.18 -14.16
N ALA A 84 -32.48 10.86 -15.45
CA ALA A 84 -31.18 10.70 -16.11
C ALA A 84 -30.51 12.05 -16.44
N THR A 85 -30.45 12.96 -15.47
CA THR A 85 -29.85 14.31 -15.59
C THR A 85 -28.35 14.35 -15.28
N GLY A 86 -27.81 13.26 -14.71
CA GLY A 86 -26.38 13.10 -14.50
C GLY A 86 -25.61 12.89 -15.82
N PRO A 87 -24.28 13.15 -15.84
CA PRO A 87 -23.45 12.73 -16.94
C PRO A 87 -23.63 11.22 -17.21
N PRO A 88 -23.50 10.76 -18.46
CA PRO A 88 -23.61 9.34 -18.78
C PRO A 88 -22.69 8.56 -17.85
N ALA A 89 -23.26 7.63 -17.07
CA ALA A 89 -22.42 6.65 -16.40
C ALA A 89 -21.60 5.92 -17.48
N PRO A 90 -20.30 5.66 -17.24
CA PRO A 90 -19.49 4.98 -18.23
C PRO A 90 -20.19 3.66 -18.60
N PRO A 91 -20.25 3.31 -19.90
CA PRO A 91 -20.93 2.09 -20.35
C PRO A 91 -20.33 0.80 -19.75
N HIS A 92 -19.15 0.92 -19.13
CA HIS A 92 -18.45 -0.12 -18.39
C HIS A 92 -18.24 0.29 -16.93
N PRO A 93 -18.45 -0.61 -15.95
CA PRO A 93 -18.05 -0.32 -14.57
C PRO A 93 -16.55 0.00 -14.50
N PRO A 94 -16.12 0.90 -13.60
CA PRO A 94 -14.70 1.24 -13.48
C PRO A 94 -13.84 0.01 -13.24
N VAL A 95 -12.69 -0.03 -13.91
CA VAL A 95 -11.68 -1.06 -13.71
C VAL A 95 -11.11 -0.87 -12.31
N ARG A 96 -11.05 -1.95 -11.54
CA ARG A 96 -10.40 -1.95 -10.23
C ARG A 96 -9.08 -2.68 -10.33
N PHE A 97 -8.05 -2.07 -9.77
CA PHE A 97 -6.73 -2.67 -9.57
C PHE A 97 -6.64 -3.18 -8.14
N GLU A 98 -6.08 -4.37 -7.97
CA GLU A 98 -5.97 -5.04 -6.67
C GLU A 98 -4.63 -5.76 -6.55
N GLU A 99 -4.15 -5.92 -5.32
CA GLU A 99 -2.90 -6.63 -5.05
C GLU A 99 -3.03 -8.14 -5.30
N THR A 100 -1.99 -8.73 -5.87
CA THR A 100 -1.90 -10.20 -6.03
C THR A 100 -1.46 -10.89 -4.75
N LYS A 101 -0.61 -10.20 -3.96
CA LYS A 101 0.00 -10.66 -2.71
C LYS A 101 0.08 -9.48 -1.75
N VAL A 102 -0.24 -9.74 -0.47
CA VAL A 102 -0.06 -8.79 0.63
C VAL A 102 1.38 -8.30 0.68
N ASN A 103 1.59 -7.03 0.99
CA ASN A 103 2.91 -6.40 1.14
C ASN A 103 3.81 -6.56 -0.11
N ASN A 104 3.21 -6.44 -1.29
CA ASN A 104 3.93 -6.51 -2.56
C ASN A 104 3.99 -5.17 -3.30
N GLY A 105 4.07 -4.07 -2.54
CA GLY A 105 4.24 -2.72 -3.08
C GLY A 105 3.00 -2.11 -3.72
N PHE A 106 1.81 -2.62 -3.42
CA PHE A 106 0.53 -2.07 -3.90
C PHE A 106 -0.15 -1.22 -2.82
N ASP A 107 -0.46 0.05 -3.09
CA ASP A 107 -1.19 0.92 -2.17
C ASP A 107 -2.56 1.27 -2.74
N LYS A 108 -3.61 0.68 -2.14
CA LYS A 108 -5.00 0.90 -2.52
C LYS A 108 -5.65 2.12 -1.85
N LYS A 109 -5.00 2.70 -0.83
CA LYS A 109 -5.56 3.79 -0.01
C LYS A 109 -5.37 5.14 -0.71
N VAL A 110 -4.45 5.23 -1.66
CA VAL A 110 -4.21 6.41 -2.52
C VAL A 110 -5.06 6.37 -3.80
N ASN A 111 -5.32 7.54 -4.37
CA ASN A 111 -6.06 7.69 -5.63
C ASN A 111 -5.26 8.55 -6.65
N PRO A 112 -4.90 8.02 -7.83
CA PRO A 112 -5.08 6.62 -8.25
C PRO A 112 -4.35 5.64 -7.32
N PRO A 113 -4.78 4.36 -7.23
CA PRO A 113 -4.01 3.34 -6.53
C PRO A 113 -2.58 3.29 -7.10
N TRP A 114 -1.66 2.78 -6.30
CA TRP A 114 -0.23 2.82 -6.64
C TRP A 114 0.42 1.45 -6.60
N GLN A 115 1.37 1.20 -7.49
CA GLN A 115 2.19 -0.01 -7.52
C GLN A 115 3.67 0.35 -7.69
N MET A 116 4.51 -0.04 -6.72
CA MET A 116 5.96 -0.08 -6.88
C MET A 116 6.34 -1.19 -7.85
N VAL A 117 7.22 -0.92 -8.82
CA VAL A 117 7.81 -1.92 -9.71
C VAL A 117 9.34 -1.75 -9.71
N PRO A 118 10.13 -2.83 -9.58
CA PRO A 118 11.58 -2.71 -9.69
C PRO A 118 12.03 -2.48 -11.15
N VAL A 119 13.05 -1.65 -11.37
CA VAL A 119 13.76 -1.59 -12.66
C VAL A 119 14.25 -2.99 -13.05
N ALA A 120 14.08 -3.37 -14.32
CA ALA A 120 14.42 -4.68 -14.87
C ALA A 120 13.70 -5.86 -14.19
N GLY A 121 12.64 -5.60 -13.42
CA GLY A 121 11.75 -6.62 -12.90
C GLY A 121 10.28 -6.33 -13.25
N PHE A 122 9.37 -7.04 -12.59
CA PHE A 122 7.94 -6.90 -12.85
C PHE A 122 7.10 -7.09 -11.59
N LYS A 123 5.84 -6.66 -11.67
CA LYS A 123 4.79 -6.98 -10.71
C LYS A 123 3.55 -7.48 -11.43
N LEU A 124 2.81 -8.35 -10.74
CA LEU A 124 1.49 -8.80 -11.17
C LEU A 124 0.42 -8.06 -10.36
N VAL A 125 -0.57 -7.52 -11.06
CA VAL A 125 -1.69 -6.77 -10.48
C VAL A 125 -3.00 -7.40 -10.93
N LYS A 126 -3.89 -7.71 -9.98
CA LYS A 126 -5.23 -8.20 -10.28
C LYS A 126 -6.06 -7.06 -10.84
N VAL A 127 -6.90 -7.38 -11.81
CA VAL A 127 -7.84 -6.43 -12.42
C VAL A 127 -9.22 -7.03 -12.49
N THR A 128 -10.25 -6.21 -12.26
CA THR A 128 -11.65 -6.59 -12.45
C THR A 128 -12.36 -5.61 -13.39
N ASN A 129 -13.53 -6.00 -13.92
CA ASN A 129 -14.30 -5.22 -14.88
C ASN A 129 -13.59 -4.98 -16.22
N THR A 130 -12.89 -5.99 -16.74
CA THR A 130 -11.99 -5.89 -17.91
C THR A 130 -12.62 -6.24 -19.26
N ASN A 131 -13.92 -6.54 -19.31
CA ASN A 131 -14.56 -6.89 -20.59
C ASN A 131 -14.56 -5.69 -21.54
N GLY A 132 -13.92 -5.85 -22.71
CA GLY A 132 -13.75 -4.77 -23.68
C GLY A 132 -12.75 -3.68 -23.28
N VAL A 133 -11.88 -3.97 -22.30
CA VAL A 133 -10.88 -3.04 -21.77
C VAL A 133 -9.51 -3.31 -22.40
N THR A 134 -8.80 -2.24 -22.73
CA THR A 134 -7.39 -2.26 -23.10
C THR A 134 -6.56 -1.55 -22.04
N PHE A 135 -5.36 -2.07 -21.76
CA PHE A 135 -4.41 -1.47 -20.84
C PHE A 135 -3.25 -0.87 -21.63
N SER A 136 -2.87 0.36 -21.30
CA SER A 136 -1.75 1.05 -21.93
C SER A 136 -0.92 1.80 -20.89
N CYS A 137 0.39 1.88 -21.10
CA CYS A 137 1.26 2.71 -20.29
C CYS A 137 1.39 4.09 -20.93
N LYS A 138 1.16 5.14 -20.13
CA LYS A 138 1.25 6.53 -20.59
C LYS A 138 2.65 6.91 -21.07
N ASN A 139 3.68 6.35 -20.44
CA ASN A 139 5.06 6.48 -20.86
C ASN A 139 5.73 5.09 -20.95
N PRO A 140 5.77 4.48 -22.16
CA PRO A 140 6.32 3.15 -22.36
C PRO A 140 7.86 3.08 -22.23
N ALA A 141 8.56 4.21 -22.06
CA ALA A 141 9.98 4.20 -21.71
C ALA A 141 10.21 3.93 -20.20
N ILE A 142 9.18 4.13 -19.36
CA ILE A 142 9.25 3.95 -17.91
C ILE A 142 8.81 2.54 -17.53
N ALA A 143 7.63 2.12 -18.01
CA ALA A 143 7.07 0.81 -17.72
C ALA A 143 6.35 0.21 -18.93
N SER A 144 6.23 -1.11 -18.94
CA SER A 144 5.37 -1.85 -19.87
C SER A 144 4.18 -2.45 -19.14
N VAL A 145 3.09 -2.70 -19.86
CA VAL A 145 1.93 -3.42 -19.34
C VAL A 145 1.47 -4.46 -20.36
N VAL A 146 1.23 -5.68 -19.89
CA VAL A 146 0.67 -6.77 -20.67
C VAL A 146 -0.45 -7.40 -19.88
N GLN A 147 -1.64 -7.54 -20.48
CA GLN A 147 -2.72 -8.33 -19.90
C GLN A 147 -2.47 -9.80 -20.20
N ILE A 148 -2.20 -10.58 -19.16
CA ILE A 148 -1.82 -12.01 -19.29
C ILE A 148 -3.02 -12.94 -19.08
N SER A 149 -4.09 -12.46 -18.45
CA SER A 149 -5.40 -13.13 -18.38
C SER A 149 -6.52 -12.08 -18.21
N PRO A 150 -7.81 -12.46 -18.32
CA PRO A 150 -8.91 -11.52 -18.10
C PRO A 150 -8.84 -10.77 -16.75
N ASN A 151 -8.27 -11.36 -15.72
CA ASN A 151 -8.22 -10.81 -14.36
C ASN A 151 -6.81 -10.42 -13.87
N LEU A 152 -5.81 -10.40 -14.76
CA LEU A 152 -4.42 -10.20 -14.36
C LEU A 152 -3.62 -9.43 -15.42
N ILE A 153 -2.89 -8.41 -14.96
CA ILE A 153 -1.89 -7.69 -15.75
C ILE A 153 -0.50 -7.89 -15.15
N GLN A 154 0.50 -7.91 -16.02
CA GLN A 154 1.91 -7.83 -15.66
C GLN A 154 2.43 -6.44 -16.03
N ILE A 155 3.10 -5.80 -15.08
CA ILE A 155 3.73 -4.49 -15.26
C ILE A 155 5.24 -4.68 -15.16
N GLY A 156 5.97 -4.38 -16.24
CA GLY A 156 7.44 -4.45 -16.28
C GLY A 156 8.06 -3.08 -16.03
N GLY A 157 9.10 -3.01 -15.20
CA GLY A 157 9.85 -1.77 -14.94
C GLY A 157 11.03 -1.62 -15.89
N LEU A 158 11.12 -0.49 -16.58
CA LEU A 158 12.15 -0.24 -17.60
C LEU A 158 13.15 0.84 -17.16
N SER A 159 12.66 2.00 -16.71
CA SER A 159 13.51 3.10 -16.24
C SER A 159 12.95 3.75 -14.99
N HIS A 160 13.84 4.25 -14.13
CA HIS A 160 13.48 4.90 -12.87
C HIS A 160 12.70 6.20 -13.12
N ALA A 161 11.39 6.16 -12.85
CA ALA A 161 10.47 7.28 -12.88
C ALA A 161 9.05 6.81 -12.53
N THR A 162 8.10 7.75 -12.48
CA THR A 162 6.68 7.46 -12.31
C THR A 162 5.93 7.58 -13.64
N THR A 163 5.00 6.66 -13.89
CA THR A 163 4.09 6.67 -15.03
C THR A 163 2.69 6.21 -14.61
N LEU A 164 1.75 6.21 -15.55
CA LEU A 164 0.38 5.74 -15.34
C LEU A 164 0.10 4.55 -16.26
N ILE A 165 -0.55 3.53 -15.72
CA ILE A 165 -1.27 2.54 -16.50
C ILE A 165 -2.72 2.99 -16.60
N GLU A 166 -3.21 3.15 -17.83
CA GLU A 166 -4.56 3.55 -18.14
C GLU A 166 -5.34 2.35 -18.68
N ALA A 167 -6.51 2.10 -18.09
CA ALA A 167 -7.48 1.14 -18.58
C ALA A 167 -8.56 1.90 -19.38
N LYS A 168 -8.75 1.56 -20.66
CA LYS A 168 -9.68 2.26 -21.57
C LYS A 168 -10.63 1.31 -22.27
N ASP A 169 -11.85 1.76 -22.53
CA ASP A 169 -12.77 1.04 -23.42
C ASP A 169 -12.38 1.18 -24.91
N ALA A 170 -13.10 0.48 -25.78
CA ALA A 170 -12.90 0.54 -27.22
C ALA A 170 -13.10 1.93 -27.85
N SER A 171 -13.79 2.85 -27.16
CA SER A 171 -13.99 4.24 -27.60
C SER A 171 -12.90 5.18 -27.08
N GLY A 172 -11.95 4.67 -26.28
CA GLY A 172 -10.88 5.44 -25.66
C GLY A 172 -11.25 6.11 -24.34
N ASN A 173 -12.45 5.84 -23.77
CA ASN A 173 -12.84 6.40 -22.48
C ASN A 173 -12.02 5.75 -21.35
N LEU A 174 -11.56 6.56 -20.41
CA LEU A 174 -10.81 6.09 -19.25
C LEU A 174 -11.74 5.40 -18.24
N LEU A 175 -11.45 4.14 -17.93
CA LEU A 175 -12.18 3.31 -16.98
C LEU A 175 -11.44 3.08 -15.67
N GLY A 176 -10.14 3.36 -15.62
CA GLY A 176 -9.32 3.23 -14.43
C GLY A 176 -7.89 3.70 -14.68
N THR A 177 -7.23 4.14 -13.62
CA THR A 177 -5.81 4.52 -13.65
C THR A 177 -5.09 3.86 -12.48
N LEU A 178 -3.89 3.37 -12.73
CA LEU A 178 -2.95 2.90 -11.72
C LEU A 178 -1.67 3.71 -11.86
N GLU A 179 -1.22 4.34 -10.78
CA GLU A 179 0.10 4.96 -10.75
C GLU A 179 1.17 3.88 -10.54
N VAL A 180 2.22 3.94 -11.34
CA VAL A 180 3.35 3.03 -11.26
C VAL A 180 4.60 3.83 -11.00
N ALA A 181 5.25 3.58 -9.86
CA ALA A 181 6.61 4.07 -9.61
C ALA A 181 7.59 2.94 -9.89
N VAL A 182 8.37 3.10 -10.95
CA VAL A 182 9.47 2.17 -11.25
C VAL A 182 10.69 2.63 -10.49
N LYS A 183 11.22 1.84 -9.55
CA LYS A 183 12.32 2.26 -8.65
C LYS A 183 13.60 1.48 -8.91
N ASN A 184 14.74 2.18 -8.86
CA ASN A 184 16.05 1.52 -8.83
C ASN A 184 16.21 0.73 -7.53
N LYS A 185 17.03 -0.34 -7.57
CA LYS A 185 17.37 -1.07 -6.34
C LYS A 185 18.26 -0.18 -5.48
N LYS A 186 17.84 0.07 -4.24
CA LYS A 186 18.66 0.76 -3.24
C LYS A 186 19.27 -0.28 -2.32
N THR A 187 20.59 -0.32 -2.22
CA THR A 187 21.29 -1.21 -1.29
C THR A 187 21.73 -0.41 -0.07
N ILE A 188 21.40 -0.90 1.12
CA ILE A 188 21.88 -0.38 2.41
C ILE A 188 22.89 -1.36 2.97
N VAL A 189 24.12 -0.90 3.16
CA VAL A 189 25.20 -1.72 3.71
C VAL A 189 25.21 -1.57 5.24
N THR A 190 24.91 -2.64 5.96
CA THR A 190 24.65 -2.61 7.42
C THR A 190 25.74 -3.33 8.21
N SER A 191 26.26 -2.71 9.26
CA SER A 191 27.16 -3.35 10.24
C SER A 191 26.47 -3.57 11.58
N PHE A 192 26.71 -4.71 12.21
CA PHE A 192 26.09 -5.15 13.46
C PHE A 192 27.12 -5.28 14.58
N PHE A 193 26.75 -4.83 15.79
CA PHE A 193 27.62 -4.79 16.95
C PHE A 193 26.94 -5.44 18.14
N TYR A 194 27.60 -6.47 18.71
CA TYR A 194 27.11 -7.19 19.88
C TYR A 194 27.79 -6.61 21.11
N VAL A 195 27.09 -5.73 21.83
CA VAL A 195 27.71 -4.88 22.85
C VAL A 195 27.91 -5.65 24.16
N GLU A 196 29.08 -5.44 24.77
CA GLU A 196 29.44 -5.83 26.13
C GLU A 196 30.11 -4.62 26.80
N ASP A 197 29.77 -4.34 28.05
CA ASP A 197 30.35 -3.23 28.81
C ASP A 197 31.44 -3.70 29.80
N SER A 198 31.90 -2.79 30.68
CA SER A 198 32.90 -3.12 31.71
C SER A 198 32.38 -3.13 33.15
N ALA A 199 31.07 -3.27 33.37
CA ALA A 199 30.46 -3.23 34.70
C ALA A 199 31.04 -4.29 35.65
N LYS A 200 30.94 -4.01 36.96
CA LYS A 200 31.42 -4.86 38.04
C LYS A 200 30.33 -5.06 39.09
N PRO A 201 30.19 -6.27 39.67
CA PRO A 201 31.06 -7.45 39.50
C PRO A 201 30.81 -8.24 38.20
N VAL A 202 29.63 -8.07 37.59
CA VAL A 202 29.23 -8.73 36.34
C VAL A 202 29.10 -7.67 35.25
N LYS A 203 29.59 -7.98 34.06
CA LYS A 203 29.45 -7.12 32.88
C LYS A 203 28.06 -7.27 32.28
N HIS A 204 27.51 -6.20 31.76
CA HIS A 204 26.31 -6.25 30.92
C HIS A 204 26.71 -6.60 29.48
N ARG A 205 25.85 -7.33 28.79
CA ARG A 205 26.05 -7.72 27.39
C ARG A 205 24.72 -8.05 26.74
N THR A 206 24.64 -7.89 25.42
CA THR A 206 23.55 -8.51 24.67
C THR A 206 23.56 -10.03 24.84
N THR A 207 22.37 -10.59 24.96
CA THR A 207 22.02 -12.01 24.96
C THR A 207 21.95 -12.59 23.55
N ARG A 208 21.90 -11.73 22.52
CA ARG A 208 21.95 -12.17 21.12
C ARG A 208 23.29 -12.79 20.77
N SER A 209 23.25 -13.75 19.85
CA SER A 209 24.43 -14.47 19.38
C SER A 209 24.87 -13.98 18.01
N LEU A 210 26.18 -13.96 17.77
CA LEU A 210 26.72 -13.72 16.43
C LEU A 210 26.10 -14.71 15.44
N GLY A 211 25.61 -14.21 14.31
CA GLY A 211 24.86 -14.94 13.31
C GLY A 211 23.36 -14.65 13.33
N ASP A 212 22.83 -14.09 14.42
CA ASP A 212 21.42 -13.66 14.49
C ASP A 212 21.10 -12.55 13.48
N GLU A 213 22.08 -11.69 13.14
CA GLU A 213 21.93 -10.62 12.16
C GLU A 213 21.51 -11.12 10.78
N VAL A 214 21.86 -12.36 10.43
CA VAL A 214 21.52 -12.97 9.14
C VAL A 214 20.01 -13.16 9.03
N LYS A 215 19.38 -13.68 10.09
CA LYS A 215 17.92 -13.89 10.13
C LYS A 215 17.18 -12.57 10.17
N LEU A 216 17.65 -11.63 10.99
CA LEU A 216 17.08 -10.28 11.08
C LEU A 216 17.13 -9.57 9.72
N THR A 217 18.30 -9.55 9.08
CA THR A 217 18.47 -8.90 7.76
C THR A 217 17.57 -9.55 6.71
N LYS A 218 17.41 -10.88 6.72
CA LYS A 218 16.49 -11.56 5.80
C LYS A 218 15.05 -11.07 5.98
N LEU A 219 14.57 -10.96 7.22
CA LEU A 219 13.20 -10.55 7.52
C LEU A 219 12.96 -9.09 7.16
N VAL A 220 13.94 -8.20 7.42
CA VAL A 220 13.89 -6.82 6.92
C VAL A 220 13.80 -6.79 5.39
N ASN A 221 14.59 -7.60 4.67
CA ASN A 221 14.52 -7.68 3.21
C ASN A 221 13.20 -8.24 2.69
N ASP A 222 12.61 -9.23 3.38
CA ASP A 222 11.29 -9.77 3.04
C ASP A 222 10.19 -8.70 3.09
N ILE A 223 10.37 -7.62 3.88
CA ILE A 223 9.47 -6.47 3.99
C ILE A 223 9.80 -5.39 2.95
N TYR A 224 11.07 -4.99 2.85
CA TYR A 224 11.50 -3.80 2.11
C TYR A 224 11.69 -4.04 0.61
N GLU A 225 12.23 -5.18 0.20
CA GLU A 225 12.45 -5.48 -1.22
C GLU A 225 11.14 -5.46 -2.03
N PRO A 226 10.07 -6.17 -1.62
CA PRO A 226 8.86 -6.22 -2.44
C PRO A 226 8.03 -4.94 -2.41
N GLN A 227 8.27 -4.02 -1.47
CA GLN A 227 7.44 -2.82 -1.28
C GLN A 227 8.13 -1.50 -1.65
N ALA A 228 9.45 -1.39 -1.46
CA ALA A 228 10.23 -0.19 -1.74
C ALA A 228 11.46 -0.43 -2.63
N ASN A 229 11.75 -1.68 -3.02
CA ASN A 229 12.94 -2.08 -3.78
C ASN A 229 14.25 -1.72 -3.07
N ILE A 230 14.29 -1.95 -1.75
CA ILE A 230 15.45 -1.70 -0.88
C ILE A 230 15.96 -3.04 -0.35
N GLU A 231 17.27 -3.27 -0.42
CA GLU A 231 17.96 -4.45 0.10
C GLU A 231 19.01 -4.03 1.13
N PHE A 232 18.93 -4.61 2.31
CA PHE A 232 19.94 -4.52 3.36
C PHE A 232 20.94 -5.66 3.19
N LYS A 233 22.23 -5.34 3.22
CA LYS A 233 23.34 -6.30 3.15
C LYS A 233 24.20 -6.20 4.38
N VAL A 234 24.43 -7.34 5.03
CA VAL A 234 25.39 -7.44 6.12
C VAL A 234 26.79 -7.16 5.57
N ARG A 235 27.43 -6.11 6.10
CA ARG A 235 28.83 -5.79 5.88
C ARG A 235 29.73 -6.51 6.87
N SER A 236 29.37 -6.39 8.16
CA SER A 236 30.09 -7.01 9.25
C SER A 236 29.17 -7.25 10.44
N ALA A 237 29.49 -8.25 11.23
CA ALA A 237 28.90 -8.50 12.53
C ALA A 237 30.02 -8.86 13.49
N LYS A 238 30.11 -8.16 14.63
CA LYS A 238 31.22 -8.38 15.56
C LYS A 238 30.86 -8.06 17.02
N PRO A 239 31.54 -8.71 17.98
CA PRO A 239 31.53 -8.24 19.37
C PRO A 239 32.08 -6.82 19.47
N LEU A 240 31.51 -6.04 20.39
CA LEU A 240 31.97 -4.70 20.72
C LEU A 240 32.09 -4.57 22.24
N VAL A 241 33.33 -4.53 22.74
CA VAL A 241 33.60 -4.27 24.16
C VAL A 241 33.76 -2.76 24.38
N ILE A 242 32.95 -2.21 25.27
CA ILE A 242 33.02 -0.82 25.72
C ILE A 242 33.63 -0.80 27.12
N ASN A 243 34.79 -0.15 27.25
CA ASN A 243 35.52 -0.03 28.53
C ASN A 243 34.93 1.09 29.42
N LYS A 244 33.61 1.06 29.61
CA LYS A 244 32.83 1.91 30.53
C LYS A 244 31.70 1.03 31.07
N ASP A 245 31.32 1.21 32.32
CA ASP A 245 30.03 0.72 32.83
C ASP A 245 28.94 1.58 32.21
N LEU A 246 28.06 0.97 31.40
CA LEU A 246 26.96 1.68 30.73
C LEU A 246 25.68 1.65 31.57
N GLY A 247 25.73 1.10 32.78
CA GLY A 247 24.60 0.94 33.68
C GLY A 247 23.68 -0.21 33.28
N ASN A 248 22.63 -0.41 34.07
CA ASN A 248 21.62 -1.43 33.79
C ASN A 248 20.79 -1.12 32.54
N VAL A 249 20.84 0.11 32.05
CA VAL A 249 20.06 0.62 30.92
C VAL A 249 20.95 1.52 30.09
N VAL A 250 21.03 1.28 28.78
CA VAL A 250 21.72 2.19 27.85
C VAL A 250 20.78 3.34 27.51
N ARG A 251 21.17 4.58 27.84
CA ARG A 251 20.26 5.73 27.71
C ARG A 251 20.68 6.70 26.61
N TRP A 252 19.67 7.33 26.00
CA TRP A 252 19.85 8.61 25.32
C TRP A 252 19.34 9.76 26.19
N ALA A 253 20.15 10.14 27.19
CA ALA A 253 19.76 11.12 28.22
C ALA A 253 19.29 12.48 27.66
N ARG A 254 19.77 12.90 26.48
CA ARG A 254 19.35 14.17 25.85
C ARG A 254 17.88 14.21 25.45
N ALA A 255 17.27 13.05 25.22
CA ALA A 255 15.85 12.94 24.90
C ALA A 255 14.96 12.93 26.16
N ILE A 256 15.56 12.79 27.35
CA ILE A 256 14.83 12.54 28.60
C ILE A 256 14.94 13.75 29.56
N PRO A 257 13.83 14.47 29.84
CA PRO A 257 13.84 15.53 30.83
C PRO A 257 14.25 15.01 32.23
N GLY A 258 15.29 15.60 32.82
CA GLY A 258 15.72 15.30 34.20
C GLY A 258 16.83 14.24 34.32
N VAL A 259 17.26 13.60 33.23
CA VAL A 259 18.41 12.71 33.23
C VAL A 259 19.70 13.52 33.01
N PRO A 260 20.73 13.39 33.86
CA PRO A 260 22.01 14.06 33.68
C PRO A 260 22.70 13.66 32.36
N LEU A 261 23.28 14.63 31.63
CA LEU A 261 24.06 14.35 30.40
C LEU A 261 25.29 13.45 30.63
N SER A 262 25.72 13.24 31.87
CA SER A 262 26.75 12.26 32.23
C SER A 262 26.31 10.81 32.00
N GLU A 263 25.01 10.58 31.90
CA GLU A 263 24.33 9.31 31.61
C GLU A 263 23.89 9.24 30.14
N ASP A 264 24.52 10.02 29.25
CA ASP A 264 24.29 9.93 27.80
C ASP A 264 25.28 8.94 27.18
N GLU A 265 24.81 7.73 26.89
CA GLU A 265 25.63 6.68 26.24
C GLU A 265 25.60 6.75 24.71
N TRP A 266 24.65 7.49 24.12
CA TRP A 266 24.44 7.55 22.67
C TRP A 266 25.70 7.99 21.92
N GLU A 267 26.31 9.10 22.32
CA GLU A 267 27.52 9.64 21.65
C GLU A 267 28.73 8.71 21.80
N LEU A 268 28.83 7.98 22.91
CA LEU A 268 29.87 6.98 23.09
C LEU A 268 29.68 5.81 22.13
N ILE A 269 28.46 5.27 22.00
CA ILE A 269 28.14 4.17 21.09
C ILE A 269 28.31 4.61 19.63
N LYS A 270 27.85 5.82 19.29
CA LYS A 270 28.03 6.46 17.99
C LYS A 270 29.48 6.57 17.56
N SER A 271 30.40 6.77 18.50
CA SER A 271 31.86 6.79 18.22
C SER A 271 32.40 5.42 17.80
N LYS A 272 31.65 4.33 18.00
CA LYS A 272 32.05 2.95 17.68
C LYS A 272 31.50 2.44 16.34
N ARG A 273 30.73 3.25 15.62
CA ARG A 273 30.19 2.91 14.30
C ARG A 273 31.28 2.47 13.33
N ASP A 274 30.89 1.63 12.38
CA ASP A 274 31.69 1.36 11.19
C ASP A 274 31.44 2.50 10.19
N PRO A 275 32.43 3.38 9.94
CA PRO A 275 32.25 4.49 9.00
C PRO A 275 32.08 4.03 7.55
N GLY A 276 32.38 2.76 7.24
CA GLY A 276 32.17 2.15 5.94
C GLY A 276 30.78 1.52 5.76
N ALA A 277 29.93 1.54 6.79
CA ALA A 277 28.53 1.11 6.69
C ALA A 277 27.61 2.32 6.45
N ASP A 278 26.52 2.09 5.73
CA ASP A 278 25.42 3.05 5.59
C ASP A 278 24.60 3.13 6.87
N TYR A 279 24.44 1.99 7.55
CA TYR A 279 23.61 1.80 8.73
C TYR A 279 24.32 0.93 9.77
N ASN A 280 24.26 1.30 11.04
CA ASN A 280 24.93 0.60 12.13
C ASN A 280 23.92 0.18 13.19
N VAL A 281 23.87 -1.11 13.52
CA VAL A 281 22.91 -1.64 14.50
C VAL A 281 23.71 -2.15 15.71
N PHE A 282 23.40 -1.62 16.88
CA PHE A 282 24.01 -2.00 18.15
C PHE A 282 23.00 -2.79 18.99
N PHE A 283 23.29 -4.06 19.24
CA PHE A 283 22.50 -4.87 20.16
C PHE A 283 23.00 -4.65 21.59
N VAL A 284 22.10 -4.21 22.46
CA VAL A 284 22.34 -3.98 23.90
C VAL A 284 21.37 -4.82 24.73
N TRP A 285 21.63 -4.95 26.03
CA TRP A 285 20.75 -5.72 26.92
C TRP A 285 19.41 -5.01 27.13
N GLU A 286 19.45 -3.70 27.41
CA GLU A 286 18.30 -2.83 27.69
C GLU A 286 18.58 -1.43 27.11
N TYR A 287 17.58 -0.80 26.52
CA TYR A 287 17.66 0.55 25.96
C TYR A 287 16.47 1.39 26.42
N GLU A 288 16.69 2.66 26.77
CA GLU A 288 15.60 3.56 27.15
C GLU A 288 15.75 4.97 26.56
N GLN A 289 14.62 5.55 26.16
CA GLN A 289 14.56 6.89 25.57
C GLN A 289 13.49 7.80 26.20
N ASP A 290 12.72 7.35 27.19
CA ASP A 290 11.60 8.12 27.73
C ASP A 290 11.74 8.58 29.20
N ALA A 291 10.75 9.35 29.66
CA ALA A 291 10.71 9.98 30.98
C ALA A 291 10.26 9.06 32.13
N THR A 292 10.01 7.77 31.84
CA THR A 292 9.56 6.75 32.79
C THR A 292 10.62 5.65 32.94
N PRO A 293 11.79 5.95 33.53
CA PRO A 293 12.99 5.09 33.52
C PRO A 293 12.88 3.72 34.22
N ASN A 294 11.69 3.34 34.71
CA ASN A 294 11.38 2.07 35.38
C ASN A 294 10.21 1.33 34.70
N ILE A 295 9.78 1.78 33.52
CA ILE A 295 8.75 1.14 32.69
C ILE A 295 9.38 0.95 31.32
N ASP A 296 9.45 -0.31 30.89
CA ASP A 296 9.97 -0.74 29.59
C ASP A 296 8.99 -0.32 28.49
N ASP A 297 9.21 0.87 27.94
CA ASP A 297 8.31 1.54 26.98
C ASP A 297 8.98 1.76 25.59
N VAL A 298 10.27 1.41 25.41
CA VAL A 298 11.05 1.70 24.19
C VAL A 298 11.96 0.56 23.75
N GLU A 299 11.60 -0.11 22.65
CA GLU A 299 12.36 -1.26 22.15
C GLU A 299 13.67 -0.91 21.42
N ALA A 300 13.75 0.30 20.87
CA ALA A 300 14.90 0.76 20.10
C ALA A 300 14.90 2.29 19.92
N GLY A 301 16.04 2.82 19.48
CA GLY A 301 16.17 4.22 19.09
C GLY A 301 17.01 4.38 17.84
N THR A 302 16.54 5.21 16.90
CA THR A 302 17.22 5.49 15.63
C THR A 302 17.34 6.98 15.38
N ILE A 303 18.54 7.40 14.95
CA ILE A 303 18.77 8.72 14.37
C ILE A 303 19.40 8.55 12.99
N ASP A 304 18.69 8.98 11.95
CA ASP A 304 19.10 8.82 10.55
C ASP A 304 20.43 9.52 10.24
N THR A 305 20.61 10.75 10.74
CA THR A 305 21.86 11.52 10.57
C THR A 305 23.05 10.88 11.29
N ASP A 306 22.78 10.13 12.36
CA ASP A 306 23.77 9.31 13.07
C ASP A 306 23.89 7.91 12.50
N LYS A 307 23.17 7.58 11.42
CA LYS A 307 23.32 6.31 10.69
C LYS A 307 23.35 5.08 11.60
N MET A 308 22.58 5.12 12.69
CA MET A 308 22.61 4.04 13.66
C MET A 308 21.32 3.88 14.44
N THR A 309 21.20 2.66 14.95
CA THR A 309 20.13 2.21 15.83
C THR A 309 20.73 1.46 17.00
N ILE A 310 20.21 1.72 18.20
CA ILE A 310 20.42 0.87 19.37
C ILE A 310 19.14 0.06 19.54
N LEU A 311 19.28 -1.26 19.57
CA LEU A 311 18.18 -2.23 19.71
C LEU A 311 18.44 -3.07 20.95
N GLU A 312 17.51 -3.07 21.90
CA GLU A 312 17.64 -3.87 23.10
C GLU A 312 17.22 -5.32 22.90
N ASP A 313 17.50 -6.20 23.86
CA ASP A 313 17.13 -7.61 23.79
C ASP A 313 15.74 -7.90 24.35
N ASN A 314 15.28 -7.13 25.33
CA ASN A 314 14.11 -7.41 26.16
C ASN A 314 12.79 -6.97 25.49
N LEU A 315 12.54 -7.46 24.28
CA LEU A 315 11.36 -7.05 23.52
C LEU A 315 10.09 -7.69 24.08
N THR A 316 9.11 -6.86 24.43
CA THR A 316 7.77 -7.32 24.84
C THR A 316 6.79 -7.17 23.68
N ASP A 317 5.98 -8.20 23.44
CA ASP A 317 4.91 -8.26 22.42
C ASP A 317 5.28 -8.14 20.93
N ILE A 318 6.47 -7.65 20.57
CA ILE A 318 6.97 -7.50 19.20
C ILE A 318 8.27 -8.30 18.98
N THR A 319 8.56 -8.71 17.75
CA THR A 319 9.79 -9.44 17.43
C THR A 319 10.91 -8.49 17.01
N ALA A 320 12.16 -8.88 17.27
CA ALA A 320 13.34 -8.06 16.96
C ALA A 320 13.49 -7.68 15.49
N ASP A 321 12.99 -8.53 14.58
CA ASP A 321 12.95 -8.25 13.16
C ASP A 321 11.90 -7.20 12.78
N GLU A 322 10.74 -7.19 13.45
CA GLU A 322 9.72 -6.16 13.24
C GLU A 322 10.20 -4.80 13.76
N VAL A 323 10.79 -4.76 14.97
CA VAL A 323 11.40 -3.53 15.53
C VAL A 323 12.53 -3.05 14.62
N LEU A 324 13.48 -3.91 14.23
CA LEU A 324 14.57 -3.51 13.36
C LEU A 324 14.07 -2.99 11.99
N ALA A 325 12.99 -3.57 11.45
CA ALA A 325 12.38 -3.10 10.22
C ALA A 325 11.72 -1.72 10.39
N HIS A 326 11.08 -1.47 11.54
CA HIS A 326 10.54 -0.15 11.90
C HIS A 326 11.67 0.89 12.00
N GLU A 327 12.71 0.59 12.78
CA GLU A 327 13.87 1.46 12.95
C GLU A 327 14.61 1.74 11.63
N ALA A 328 14.72 0.73 10.77
CA ALA A 328 15.26 0.92 9.43
C ALA A 328 14.45 1.96 8.62
N GLY A 329 13.15 2.12 8.91
CA GLY A 329 12.29 3.10 8.29
C GLY A 329 12.57 4.53 8.78
N HIS A 330 12.83 4.68 10.08
CA HIS A 330 13.35 5.93 10.65
C HIS A 330 14.72 6.29 10.08
N PHE A 331 15.64 5.33 9.98
CA PHE A 331 16.93 5.51 9.31
C PHE A 331 16.75 5.94 7.84
N LEU A 332 15.73 5.41 7.16
CA LEU A 332 15.36 5.78 5.81
C LEU A 332 14.46 7.03 5.74
N LYS A 333 14.46 7.85 6.79
CA LYS A 333 13.88 9.21 6.89
C LYS A 333 12.36 9.29 6.99
N VAL A 334 11.69 8.20 7.32
CA VAL A 334 10.28 8.30 7.75
C VAL A 334 10.30 8.64 9.23
N HIS A 335 10.25 9.94 9.55
CA HIS A 335 10.38 10.41 10.93
C HIS A 335 9.10 10.23 11.75
N ASP A 336 7.95 10.46 11.13
CA ASP A 336 6.66 10.41 11.83
C ASP A 336 6.11 8.98 11.88
N HIS A 337 5.57 8.60 13.03
CA HIS A 337 4.77 7.41 13.14
C HIS A 337 3.46 7.54 12.34
N SER A 338 3.07 6.45 11.68
CA SER A 338 1.77 6.30 11.05
C SER A 338 0.68 6.11 12.11
N THR A 339 -0.49 6.71 11.86
CA THR A 339 -1.71 6.44 12.62
C THR A 339 -2.44 5.18 12.12
N ASP A 340 -1.99 4.60 11.02
CA ASP A 340 -2.58 3.40 10.43
C ASP A 340 -1.93 2.15 11.00
N SER A 341 -2.72 1.31 11.68
CA SER A 341 -2.21 0.11 12.33
C SER A 341 -1.75 -0.98 11.37
N ASP A 342 -2.01 -0.85 10.06
CA ASP A 342 -1.44 -1.76 9.07
C ASP A 342 0.02 -1.41 8.75
N ASP A 343 0.42 -0.14 8.89
CA ASP A 343 1.69 0.38 8.41
C ASP A 343 2.87 -0.05 9.27
N LEU A 344 4.00 -0.36 8.64
CA LEU A 344 5.26 -0.71 9.30
C LEU A 344 5.68 0.36 10.32
N MET A 345 5.44 1.62 10.00
CA MET A 345 5.82 2.77 10.84
C MET A 345 4.74 3.15 11.86
N VAL A 346 3.83 2.24 12.24
CA VAL A 346 2.84 2.53 13.30
C VAL A 346 3.54 2.77 14.63
N GLY A 347 3.11 3.79 15.38
CA GLY A 347 3.77 4.19 16.63
C GLY A 347 3.43 3.37 17.86
N ALA A 348 2.46 2.45 17.79
CA ALA A 348 2.13 1.54 18.87
C ALA A 348 1.38 0.30 18.35
N GLY A 349 1.70 -0.86 18.91
CA GLY A 349 1.04 -2.13 18.62
C GLY A 349 1.54 -2.84 17.36
N LYS A 350 1.01 -4.05 17.12
CA LYS A 350 1.44 -4.90 16.00
C LYS A 350 1.03 -4.32 14.65
N SER A 351 2.00 -4.11 13.76
CA SER A 351 1.71 -3.71 12.39
C SER A 351 1.37 -4.90 11.49
N LYS A 352 0.85 -4.61 10.29
CA LYS A 352 0.81 -5.59 9.19
C LYS A 352 1.99 -5.46 8.24
N LEU A 353 3.07 -4.77 8.67
CA LEU A 353 4.32 -4.57 7.94
C LEU A 353 4.14 -3.88 6.59
N LYS A 354 3.07 -3.08 6.45
CA LYS A 354 2.75 -2.40 5.20
C LYS A 354 3.67 -1.19 5.00
N ILE A 355 4.29 -1.08 3.84
CA ILE A 355 4.94 0.18 3.44
C ILE A 355 4.00 0.89 2.44
N PRO A 356 3.33 1.99 2.84
CA PRO A 356 2.48 2.78 1.95
C PRO A 356 3.33 3.55 0.92
N LYS A 357 2.69 4.05 -0.14
CA LYS A 357 3.33 4.83 -1.21
C LYS A 357 4.18 5.98 -0.64
N ALA A 358 3.62 6.70 0.33
CA ALA A 358 4.27 7.85 0.94
C ALA A 358 5.63 7.47 1.55
N HIS A 359 5.67 6.40 2.34
CA HIS A 359 6.90 5.91 2.96
C HIS A 359 7.87 5.36 1.92
N ALA A 360 7.40 4.55 0.96
CA ALA A 360 8.27 4.02 -0.10
C ALA A 360 8.96 5.14 -0.92
N ASN A 361 8.26 6.26 -1.15
CA ASN A 361 8.82 7.42 -1.85
C ASN A 361 9.80 8.24 -1.00
N VAL A 362 9.69 8.21 0.33
CA VAL A 362 10.70 8.81 1.22
C VAL A 362 11.94 7.92 1.28
N MET A 363 11.73 6.62 1.50
CA MET A 363 12.78 5.64 1.72
C MET A 363 13.62 5.36 0.47
N ASN A 364 13.00 5.36 -0.71
CA ASN A 364 13.65 5.15 -2.00
C ASN A 364 12.95 6.03 -3.06
N PRO A 365 13.28 7.34 -3.15
CA PRO A 365 12.57 8.29 -4.00
C PRO A 365 12.59 7.91 -5.48
#